data_AF-A0A9E2PDG5-F1
#
_entry.id   AF-A0A9E2PDG5-F1
#
_cell.length_a   1.000
_cell.length_b   1.000
_cell.length_c   1.000
_cell.angle_alpha   90.00
_cell.angle_beta   90.00
_cell.angle_gamma   90.00
#
_symmetry.space_group_name_H-M   'P 1'
#
loop_
_entity.id
_entity.type
_entity.pdbx_description
1 polymer ?
#
loop_
_entity_poly.entity_id
_entity_poly.type
_entity_poly.pdbx_seq_one_letter_code
_entity_poly.pdbx_strand_id
1 'polypeptide(L)'
;LKVKPQVNDSGLVSLDISQEVSTYSTISLSAQQDDIILNKTVATTSLVVQDGHTIVIGGLIREDTSKSKSGIPLLSKIPLLGYLFGNTDNEGSRTEIIILLTPYVLKNQQDAKALSTEMIDNFTDESNGGVRKGQLIKKGGYVGKHPLEKKEIVPDE
;
A
#
# COMPACT_ATOMS: atom_id res chain seq x y z
N LEU A 1 -2.86 7.42 1.88
CA LEU A 1 -4.11 6.76 2.32
C LEU A 1 -4.93 7.71 3.18
N LYS A 2 -6.21 7.90 2.85
CA LYS A 2 -7.19 8.59 3.67
C LYS A 2 -8.41 7.68 3.84
N VAL A 3 -8.87 7.49 5.08
CA VAL A 3 -9.99 6.60 5.40
C VAL A 3 -10.91 7.27 6.42
N LYS A 4 -12.22 7.10 6.24
CA LYS A 4 -13.24 7.48 7.23
C LYS A 4 -14.12 6.26 7.54
N PRO A 5 -13.90 5.59 8.69
CA PRO A 5 -14.73 4.48 9.12
C PRO A 5 -15.96 4.94 9.90
N GLN A 6 -17.05 4.19 9.76
CA GLN A 6 -18.22 4.23 10.64
C GLN A 6 -18.63 2.80 10.96
N VAL A 7 -18.81 2.51 12.25
CA VAL A 7 -19.17 1.17 12.72
C VAL A 7 -20.57 1.22 13.35
N ASN A 8 -21.36 0.18 13.12
CA ASN A 8 -22.63 -0.02 13.79
C ASN A 8 -22.57 -1.16 14.83
N ASP A 9 -23.61 -1.32 15.62
CA ASP A 9 -23.66 -2.34 16.69
C ASP A 9 -23.60 -3.78 16.18
N SER A 10 -23.94 -4.01 14.90
CA SER A 10 -23.84 -5.33 14.24
C SER A 10 -22.42 -5.68 13.77
N GLY A 11 -21.45 -4.76 13.90
CA GLY A 11 -20.09 -4.95 13.42
C GLY A 11 -19.91 -4.76 11.90
N LEU A 12 -20.89 -4.14 11.24
CA LEU A 12 -20.71 -3.64 9.87
C LEU A 12 -19.92 -2.34 9.91
N VAL A 13 -18.93 -2.24 9.03
CA VAL A 13 -18.04 -1.10 8.90
C VAL A 13 -18.26 -0.47 7.53
N SER A 14 -18.80 0.75 7.55
CA SER A 14 -18.87 1.63 6.37
C SER A 14 -17.56 2.40 6.26
N LEU A 15 -16.95 2.39 5.08
CA LEU A 15 -15.63 2.96 4.83
C LEU A 15 -15.68 3.86 3.61
N ASP A 16 -15.33 5.14 3.78
CA ASP A 16 -14.93 6.01 2.67
C ASP A 16 -13.40 6.03 2.57
N ILE A 17 -12.86 5.55 1.44
CA ILE A 17 -11.42 5.35 1.25
C ILE A 17 -10.96 6.15 0.04
N SER A 18 -9.81 6.81 0.17
CA SER A 18 -9.05 7.38 -0.93
C SER A 18 -7.57 6.99 -0.80
N GLN A 19 -7.10 6.19 -1.74
CA GLN A 19 -5.75 5.67 -1.82
C GLN A 19 -5.09 6.19 -3.09
N GLU A 20 -3.91 6.79 -2.95
CA GLU A 20 -3.04 7.19 -4.06
C GLU A 20 -1.69 6.51 -3.85
N VAL A 21 -1.20 5.85 -4.89
CA VAL A 21 0.16 5.34 -5.00
C VAL A 21 0.81 6.08 -6.16
N SER A 22 1.92 6.75 -5.90
CA SER A 22 2.68 7.49 -6.89
C SER A 22 4.07 6.89 -7.05
N THR A 23 4.49 6.77 -8.30
CA THR A 23 5.88 6.48 -8.68
C THR A 23 6.36 7.55 -9.64
N TYR A 24 7.67 7.71 -9.78
CA TYR A 24 8.25 8.62 -10.75
C TYR A 24 9.10 7.84 -11.74
N SER A 25 9.19 8.34 -12.97
CA SER A 25 10.07 7.86 -14.02
C SER A 25 10.75 9.06 -14.65
N THR A 26 12.05 8.95 -14.92
CA THR A 26 12.79 9.95 -15.66
C THR A 26 12.79 9.58 -17.14
N ILE A 27 12.52 10.55 -18.01
CA ILE A 27 12.78 10.42 -19.44
C ILE A 27 13.86 11.42 -19.84
N SER A 28 14.93 10.92 -20.46
CA SER A 28 15.97 11.78 -21.01
C SER A 28 15.54 12.23 -22.41
N LEU A 29 15.16 13.51 -22.54
CA LEU A 29 14.77 14.13 -23.82
C LEU A 29 16.00 14.54 -24.65
N SER A 30 17.14 14.77 -23.99
CA SER A 30 18.46 15.01 -24.61
C SER A 30 19.60 14.78 -23.59
N ALA A 31 20.86 14.85 -24.03
CA ALA A 31 22.04 14.62 -23.19
C ALA A 31 22.18 15.57 -21.96
N GLN A 32 21.37 16.63 -21.87
CA GLN A 32 21.35 17.58 -20.75
C GLN A 32 19.95 17.87 -20.20
N GLN A 33 18.92 17.12 -20.61
CA GLN A 33 17.54 17.37 -20.15
C GLN A 33 16.82 16.07 -19.79
N ASP A 34 16.65 15.88 -18.49
CA ASP A 34 15.76 14.86 -17.93
C ASP A 34 14.46 15.53 -17.49
N ASP A 35 13.33 14.92 -17.89
CA ASP A 35 12.01 15.30 -17.40
C ASP A 35 11.48 14.22 -16.46
N ILE A 36 10.74 14.63 -15.42
CA ILE A 36 10.20 13.74 -14.40
C ILE A 36 8.73 13.49 -14.72
N ILE A 37 8.42 12.26 -15.09
CA ILE A 37 7.04 11.79 -15.23
C ILE A 37 6.57 11.22 -13.90
N LEU A 38 5.43 11.70 -13.42
CA LEU A 38 4.75 11.12 -12.27
C LEU A 38 3.68 10.15 -12.74
N ASN A 39 3.83 8.89 -12.36
CA ASN A 39 2.80 7.87 -12.55
C ASN A 39 1.97 7.79 -11.28
N LYS A 40 0.64 7.88 -11.41
CA LYS A 40 -0.28 7.85 -10.28
C LYS A 40 -1.33 6.76 -10.47
N THR A 41 -1.51 5.94 -9.45
CA THR A 41 -2.63 5.01 -9.33
C THR A 41 -3.52 5.50 -8.19
N VAL A 42 -4.78 5.83 -8.49
CA VAL A 42 -5.74 6.39 -7.53
C VAL A 42 -6.95 5.49 -7.43
N ALA A 43 -7.35 5.14 -6.21
CA ALA A 43 -8.56 4.38 -5.90
C ALA A 43 -9.39 5.13 -4.85
N THR A 44 -10.62 5.48 -5.21
CA THR A 44 -11.58 6.12 -4.30
C THR A 44 -12.85 5.28 -4.28
N THR A 45 -13.27 4.83 -3.10
CA THR A 45 -14.43 3.94 -2.95
C THR A 45 -15.17 4.19 -1.65
N SER A 46 -16.45 3.85 -1.64
CA SER A 46 -17.29 3.79 -0.45
C SER A 46 -17.89 2.38 -0.37
N LEU A 47 -17.60 1.65 0.71
CA LEU A 47 -18.04 0.25 0.85
C LEU A 47 -18.51 -0.05 2.27
N VAL A 48 -19.32 -1.11 2.39
CA VAL A 48 -19.76 -1.67 3.67
C VAL A 48 -19.26 -3.11 3.74
N VAL A 49 -18.55 -3.44 4.80
CA VAL A 49 -17.93 -4.76 4.98
C VAL A 49 -18.02 -5.17 6.45
N GLN A 50 -18.10 -6.47 6.70
CA GLN A 50 -18.11 -7.01 8.06
C GLN A 50 -16.71 -6.92 8.67
N ASP A 51 -16.63 -6.69 9.98
CA ASP A 51 -15.40 -6.81 10.76
C ASP A 51 -14.62 -8.11 10.45
N GLY A 52 -13.30 -7.99 10.27
CA GLY A 52 -12.39 -9.08 9.95
C GLY A 52 -12.48 -9.64 8.53
N HIS A 53 -13.42 -9.17 7.70
CA HIS A 53 -13.58 -9.68 6.33
C HIS A 53 -12.75 -8.88 5.33
N THR A 54 -12.05 -9.59 4.45
CA THR A 54 -11.25 -8.98 3.40
C THR A 54 -12.09 -8.79 2.14
N ILE A 55 -12.08 -7.58 1.59
CA ILE A 55 -12.76 -7.23 0.33
C ILE A 55 -11.76 -6.70 -0.69
N VAL A 56 -11.99 -7.04 -1.96
CA VAL A 56 -11.29 -6.45 -3.11
C VAL A 56 -11.96 -5.12 -3.45
N ILE A 57 -11.23 -4.02 -3.32
CA ILE A 57 -11.70 -2.68 -3.66
C ILE A 57 -11.63 -2.44 -5.17
N GLY A 58 -10.62 -3.02 -5.81
CA GLY A 58 -10.41 -2.90 -7.25
C GLY A 58 -9.07 -3.49 -7.68
N GLY A 59 -8.80 -3.40 -8.98
CA GLY A 59 -7.52 -3.78 -9.57
C GLY A 59 -7.28 -3.10 -10.92
N LEU A 60 -6.02 -3.03 -11.31
CA LEU A 60 -5.55 -2.48 -12.57
C LEU A 60 -4.66 -3.52 -13.25
N ILE A 61 -4.98 -3.87 -14.49
CA ILE A 61 -4.10 -4.65 -15.36
C ILE A 61 -3.62 -3.71 -16.46
N ARG A 62 -2.31 -3.54 -16.58
CA ARG A 62 -1.66 -2.79 -17.64
C ARG A 62 -0.80 -3.74 -18.46
N GLU A 63 -0.96 -3.70 -19.78
CA GLU A 63 -0.17 -4.47 -20.73
C GLU A 63 0.40 -3.51 -21.77
N ASP A 64 1.72 -3.42 -21.83
CA ASP A 64 2.46 -2.61 -22.80
C ASP A 64 3.18 -3.57 -23.76
N THR A 65 2.89 -3.50 -25.06
CA THR A 65 3.57 -4.31 -26.09
C THR A 65 4.28 -3.41 -27.09
N SER A 66 5.56 -3.68 -27.32
CA SER A 66 6.41 -2.96 -28.27
C SER A 66 6.95 -3.93 -29.31
N LYS A 67 6.82 -3.57 -30.59
CA LYS A 67 7.35 -4.36 -31.70
C LYS A 67 8.22 -3.47 -32.57
N SER A 68 9.53 -3.72 -32.52
CA SER A 68 10.50 -3.06 -33.38
C SER A 68 10.93 -3.99 -34.50
N LYS A 69 11.03 -3.47 -35.72
CA LYS A 69 11.60 -4.18 -36.87
C LYS A 69 12.69 -3.32 -37.46
N SER A 70 13.88 -3.89 -37.59
CA SER A 70 15.02 -3.26 -38.24
C SER A 70 15.59 -4.21 -39.28
N GLY A 71 16.22 -3.69 -40.35
CA GLY A 71 16.78 -4.54 -41.38
C GLY A 71 17.09 -3.79 -42.66
N ILE A 72 17.77 -4.47 -43.58
CA ILE A 72 18.14 -3.88 -44.87
C ILE A 72 16.86 -3.72 -45.72
N PRO A 73 16.59 -2.53 -46.29
CA PRO A 73 15.48 -2.33 -47.21
C PRO A 73 15.54 -3.33 -48.36
N LEU A 74 14.39 -3.82 -48.84
CA LEU A 74 14.21 -4.87 -49.87
C LEU A 74 14.57 -6.30 -49.42
N LEU A 75 15.78 -6.54 -48.88
CA LEU A 75 16.22 -7.91 -48.51
C LEU A 75 15.44 -8.47 -47.32
N SER A 76 15.11 -7.63 -46.33
CA SER A 76 14.31 -8.02 -45.15
C SER A 76 12.86 -8.44 -45.48
N LYS A 77 12.37 -8.15 -46.70
CA LYS A 77 11.01 -8.49 -47.14
C LYS A 77 10.93 -9.81 -47.91
N ILE A 78 12.06 -10.45 -48.22
CA ILE A 78 12.08 -11.70 -48.98
C ILE A 78 11.58 -12.84 -48.06
N PRO A 79 10.50 -13.55 -48.42
CA PRO A 79 10.05 -14.72 -47.65
C PRO A 79 11.17 -15.78 -47.59
N LEU A 80 11.29 -16.50 -46.47
CA LEU A 80 12.38 -17.42 -46.10
C LEU A 80 13.74 -16.77 -45.77
N LEU A 81 14.20 -15.77 -46.52
CA LEU A 81 15.56 -15.20 -46.34
C LEU A 81 15.58 -13.91 -45.49
N GLY A 82 14.43 -13.25 -45.31
CA GLY A 82 14.33 -11.97 -44.62
C GLY A 82 14.82 -11.98 -43.16
N TYR A 83 14.78 -13.13 -42.48
CA TYR A 83 15.29 -13.30 -41.11
C TYR A 83 16.82 -13.18 -41.01
N LEU A 84 17.56 -13.39 -42.09
CA LEU A 84 19.03 -13.23 -42.12
C LEU A 84 19.47 -11.77 -42.34
N PHE A 85 18.55 -10.91 -42.80
CA PHE A 85 18.82 -9.52 -43.18
C PHE A 85 17.97 -8.49 -42.41
N GLY A 86 17.30 -8.93 -41.35
CA GLY A 86 16.50 -8.08 -40.48
C GLY A 86 16.31 -8.70 -39.10
N ASN A 87 16.09 -7.84 -38.11
CA ASN A 87 15.78 -8.21 -36.73
C ASN A 87 14.34 -7.80 -36.39
N THR A 88 13.66 -8.60 -35.57
CA THR A 88 12.36 -8.24 -34.99
C THR A 88 12.46 -8.38 -33.49
N ASP A 89 12.41 -7.26 -32.79
CA ASP A 89 12.35 -7.23 -31.34
C ASP A 89 10.88 -7.11 -30.93
N ASN A 90 10.43 -8.04 -30.08
CA ASN A 90 9.13 -7.94 -29.43
C ASN A 90 9.39 -7.84 -27.93
N GLU A 91 8.95 -6.76 -27.32
CA GLU A 91 9.02 -6.53 -25.88
C GLU A 91 7.60 -6.42 -25.33
N GLY A 92 7.34 -7.10 -24.21
CA GLY A 92 6.04 -7.08 -23.54
C GLY A 92 6.22 -6.87 -22.04
N SER A 93 5.48 -5.93 -21.48
CA SER A 93 5.42 -5.68 -20.04
C SER A 93 3.98 -5.79 -19.56
N ARG A 94 3.76 -6.49 -18.45
CA ARG A 94 2.45 -6.66 -17.82
C ARG A 94 2.55 -6.32 -16.33
N THR A 95 1.74 -5.35 -15.90
CA THR A 95 1.66 -4.91 -14.50
C THR A 95 0.25 -5.16 -13.98
N GLU A 96 0.14 -5.87 -12.87
CA GLU A 96 -1.14 -6.16 -12.20
C GLU A 96 -1.11 -5.58 -10.79
N ILE A 97 -2.11 -4.77 -10.47
CA ILE A 97 -2.29 -4.16 -9.16
C ILE A 97 -3.63 -4.61 -8.62
N ILE A 98 -3.66 -5.11 -7.38
CA ILE A 98 -4.88 -5.48 -6.66
C ILE A 98 -4.89 -4.72 -5.34
N ILE A 99 -6.04 -4.14 -4.99
CA ILE A 99 -6.22 -3.42 -3.74
C ILE A 99 -7.20 -4.20 -2.87
N LEU A 100 -6.67 -4.67 -1.74
CA LEU A 100 -7.38 -5.44 -0.72
C LEU A 100 -7.54 -4.59 0.54
N LEU A 101 -8.64 -4.78 1.26
CA LEU A 101 -8.84 -4.15 2.56
C LEU A 101 -9.55 -5.09 3.51
N THR A 102 -9.07 -5.11 4.76
CA THR A 102 -9.62 -5.86 5.88
C THR A 102 -9.83 -4.90 7.05
N PRO A 103 -11.07 -4.59 7.47
CA PRO A 103 -11.30 -3.80 8.66
C PRO A 103 -11.16 -4.65 9.92
N TYR A 104 -10.71 -4.01 11.00
CA TYR A 104 -10.69 -4.59 12.34
C TYR A 104 -11.34 -3.63 13.33
N VAL A 105 -12.38 -4.08 14.03
CA VAL A 105 -13.12 -3.30 15.03
C VAL A 105 -12.65 -3.66 16.43
N LEU A 106 -12.05 -2.70 17.13
CA LEU A 106 -11.56 -2.86 18.50
C LEU A 106 -12.63 -2.40 19.50
N LYS A 107 -13.17 -3.33 20.30
CA LYS A 107 -14.26 -3.04 21.25
C LYS A 107 -13.76 -2.58 22.61
N ASN A 108 -12.57 -3.02 23.01
CA ASN A 108 -12.01 -2.72 24.33
C ASN A 108 -10.50 -2.40 24.24
N GLN A 109 -9.94 -1.87 25.32
CA GLN A 109 -8.51 -1.51 25.38
C GLN A 109 -7.58 -2.72 25.45
N GLN A 110 -8.06 -3.88 25.90
CA GLN A 110 -7.24 -5.10 25.98
C GLN A 110 -6.98 -5.65 24.57
N ASP A 111 -7.99 -5.72 23.72
CA ASP A 111 -7.92 -6.12 22.32
C ASP A 111 -6.96 -5.21 21.55
N ALA A 112 -7.06 -3.90 21.78
CA ALA A 112 -6.16 -2.92 21.16
C ALA A 112 -4.69 -3.14 21.57
N LYS A 113 -4.45 -3.47 22.85
CA LYS A 113 -3.09 -3.75 23.34
C LYS A 113 -2.55 -5.07 22.78
N ALA A 114 -3.38 -6.11 22.71
CA ALA A 114 -2.98 -7.41 22.18
C ALA A 114 -2.56 -7.28 20.71
N LEU A 115 -3.43 -6.69 19.87
CA LEU A 115 -3.16 -6.48 18.46
C LEU A 115 -1.97 -5.56 18.21
N SER A 116 -1.84 -4.47 18.98
CA SER A 116 -0.67 -3.60 18.87
C SER A 116 0.63 -4.32 19.24
N THR A 117 0.61 -5.19 20.25
CA THR A 117 1.81 -5.92 20.68
C THR A 117 2.22 -6.95 19.65
N GLU A 118 1.26 -7.71 19.13
CA GLU A 118 1.47 -8.67 18.05
C GLU A 118 2.03 -8.01 16.79
N MET A 119 1.45 -6.88 16.39
CA MET A 119 1.93 -6.17 15.20
C MET A 119 3.35 -5.63 15.38
N ILE A 120 3.69 -5.11 16.57
CA ILE A 120 5.06 -4.68 16.89
C ILE A 120 6.03 -5.87 16.87
N ASP A 121 5.62 -7.03 17.35
CA ASP A 121 6.48 -8.24 17.35
C ASP A 121 6.79 -8.68 15.93
N ASN A 122 5.75 -8.80 15.09
CA ASN A 122 5.88 -9.16 13.68
C ASN A 122 6.82 -8.20 12.92
N PHE A 123 6.69 -6.87 13.15
CA PHE A 123 7.59 -5.90 12.54
C PHE A 123 9.03 -5.98 13.06
N THR A 124 9.22 -6.35 14.32
CA THR A 124 10.55 -6.42 14.94
C THR A 124 11.30 -7.67 14.44
N ASP A 125 10.61 -8.79 14.32
CA ASP A 125 11.18 -10.07 13.87
C ASP A 125 11.52 -10.07 12.37
N GLU A 126 10.73 -9.38 11.53
CA GLU A 126 11.03 -9.24 10.10
C GLU A 126 12.15 -8.22 9.82
N SER A 127 12.37 -7.25 10.72
CA SER A 127 13.47 -6.31 10.59
C SER A 127 14.79 -7.00 10.96
N ASN A 128 15.53 -7.47 9.96
CA ASN A 128 16.91 -8.00 10.06
C ASN A 128 17.96 -7.00 10.64
N GLY A 129 17.52 -5.91 11.27
CA GLY A 129 18.33 -4.77 11.71
C GLY A 129 17.96 -4.27 13.10
N GLY A 130 18.33 -5.04 14.13
CA GLY A 130 18.80 -4.50 15.41
C GLY A 130 17.87 -3.66 16.29
N VAL A 131 16.56 -3.59 16.01
CA VAL A 131 15.62 -2.88 16.89
C VAL A 131 15.35 -3.75 18.12
N ARG A 132 16.07 -3.47 19.22
CA ARG A 132 15.91 -4.19 20.49
C ARG A 132 14.49 -3.96 21.04
N LYS A 133 13.67 -5.01 21.08
CA LYS A 133 12.32 -5.09 21.70
C LYS A 133 12.21 -4.27 23.00
N GLY A 134 13.21 -4.33 23.89
CA GLY A 134 13.24 -3.59 25.16
C GLY A 134 13.31 -2.05 25.07
N GLN A 135 13.73 -1.46 23.94
CA GLN A 135 13.78 0.00 23.77
C GLN A 135 12.45 0.59 23.28
N LEU A 136 11.63 -0.19 22.56
CA LEU A 136 10.33 0.28 22.07
C LEU A 136 9.26 0.25 23.16
N ILE A 137 9.22 -0.79 23.98
CA ILE A 137 8.26 -0.90 25.10
C ILE A 137 8.49 0.22 26.14
N LYS A 138 9.73 0.70 26.30
CA LYS A 138 10.08 1.77 27.23
C LYS A 138 9.76 3.18 26.70
N LYS A 139 9.76 3.39 25.37
CA LYS A 139 9.43 4.68 24.74
C LYS A 139 7.94 4.82 24.38
N GLY A 140 7.24 3.73 24.10
CA GLY A 140 5.80 3.72 23.79
C GLY A 140 4.89 3.42 24.99
N GLY A 141 5.46 3.11 26.16
CA GLY A 141 4.69 2.88 27.38
C GLY A 141 4.07 4.17 27.89
N TYR A 142 2.76 4.32 27.71
CA TYR A 142 1.95 5.20 28.54
C TYR A 142 2.15 4.80 30.02
N VAL A 143 3.06 5.49 30.71
CA VAL A 143 3.20 5.44 32.16
C VAL A 143 2.06 6.28 32.75
N GLY A 144 0.85 5.74 32.70
CA GLY A 144 -0.27 6.22 33.51
C GLY A 144 -0.07 5.79 34.96
N LYS A 145 0.85 6.44 35.68
CA LYS A 145 0.91 6.35 37.15
C LYS A 145 0.69 7.74 37.73
N HIS A 146 -0.55 8.22 37.65
CA HIS A 146 -1.07 9.19 38.61
C HIS A 146 -2.03 8.45 39.54
N PRO A 147 -1.75 8.36 40.85
CA PRO A 147 -2.75 7.91 41.80
C PRO A 147 -3.90 8.91 41.79
N LEU A 148 -5.14 8.41 41.68
CA LEU A 148 -6.33 9.24 41.89
C LEU A 148 -6.35 9.65 43.36
N GLU A 149 -5.95 10.89 43.62
CA GLU A 149 -6.12 11.51 44.94
C GLU A 149 -7.62 11.73 45.15
N LYS A 150 -8.21 10.97 46.08
CA LYS A 150 -9.60 11.14 46.49
C LYS A 150 -9.70 12.49 47.20
N LYS A 151 -10.31 13.47 46.53
CA LYS A 151 -10.70 14.72 47.16
C LYS A 151 -11.94 14.45 48.02
N GLU A 152 -11.73 14.35 49.32
CA GLU A 152 -12.77 14.23 50.33
C GLU A 152 -13.60 15.53 50.34
N ILE A 153 -14.92 15.37 50.23
CA ILE A 153 -15.86 16.50 50.21
C ILE A 153 -16.16 16.84 51.66
N VAL A 154 -15.68 18.01 52.10
CA VAL A 154 -16.07 18.60 53.39
C VAL A 154 -17.43 19.29 53.20
N PRO A 155 -18.45 19.00 54.02
CA PRO A 155 -19.72 19.72 53.97
C PRO A 155 -19.57 21.08 54.68
N ASP A 156 -20.10 22.13 54.06
CA ASP A 156 -20.19 23.46 54.67
C ASP A 156 -21.22 23.44 55.83
N GLU A 157 -20.83 23.94 57.00
CA GLU A 157 -21.73 24.44 58.06
C GLU A 157 -21.96 25.94 57.90
#